data_AF-A0A2S5B9L9-F1
#
_entry.id   AF-A0A2S5B9L9-F1
#
_cell.length_a   1.000
_cell.length_b   1.000
_cell.length_c   1.000
_cell.angle_alpha   90.00
_cell.angle_beta   90.00
_cell.angle_gamma   90.00
#
_symmetry.space_group_name_H-M   'P 1'
#
loop_
_entity.id
_entity.type
_entity.pdbx_description
1 polymer ?
#
loop_
_entity_poly.entity_id
_entity_poly.type
_entity_poly.pdbx_seq_one_letter_code
_entity_poly.pdbx_strand_id
1 'polypeptide(L)'
;MSGADARECALCEAKATSQGGACRAIWFCGAKCQRTLWPTHKVLCGAPTTYFQQAPLSDEELAHLNRTKGLSRAPAGDQTYLRQIGVPESDWEMVKLVLQMPPIAPPRQPDDQIVSSGRESYLMLARLHLQTHLDFATYGIPTELSATAVWSDMASYLALAGAEYHLGGHERSTTTIPVLADEDRQFYTALNAYFCALLVTTVVYRRALAGAGRIHSMKESEWYPPLQLNCARVERALIAADVPATVKAFLSAWNKKRWNLQPRIAGSPPALHP
;
A
#
# COMPACT_ATOMS: atom_id res chain seq x y z
N MET A 1 29.14 7.01 27.64
CA MET A 1 27.84 7.46 27.13
C MET A 1 27.76 7.05 25.67
N SER A 2 27.12 5.92 25.37
CA SER A 2 26.92 5.42 24.01
C SER A 2 26.00 6.39 23.25
N GLY A 3 26.46 6.86 22.09
CA GLY A 3 25.69 7.75 21.23
C GLY A 3 24.39 7.07 20.82
N ALA A 4 23.26 7.60 21.29
CA ALA A 4 21.95 7.17 20.81
C ALA A 4 21.90 7.45 19.31
N ASP A 5 21.90 6.40 18.49
CA ASP A 5 21.70 6.50 17.04
C ASP A 5 20.48 7.38 16.79
N ALA A 6 20.74 8.55 16.19
CA ALA A 6 19.71 9.54 15.95
C ALA A 6 18.68 8.93 15.00
N ARG A 7 17.48 8.67 15.52
CA ARG A 7 16.36 8.15 14.71
C ARG A 7 16.00 9.17 13.64
N GLU A 8 15.79 8.70 12.42
CA GLU A 8 15.48 9.54 11.26
C GLU A 8 13.98 9.75 11.07
N CYS A 9 13.59 10.90 10.50
CA CYS A 9 12.21 11.17 10.12
C CYS A 9 11.74 10.18 9.03
N ALA A 10 10.56 9.60 9.24
CA ALA A 10 9.92 8.67 8.30
C ALA A 10 9.53 9.30 6.96
N LEU A 11 9.49 10.63 6.85
CA LEU A 11 9.23 11.31 5.57
C LEU A 11 10.52 11.79 4.87
N CYS A 12 11.44 12.43 5.60
CA CYS A 12 12.50 13.27 5.02
C CYS A 12 13.94 12.98 5.46
N GLU A 13 14.18 11.95 6.30
CA GLU A 13 15.50 11.63 6.89
C GLU A 13 16.09 12.67 7.85
N ALA A 14 15.50 13.86 8.01
CA ALA A 14 15.93 14.81 9.04
C ALA A 14 15.90 14.18 10.44
N LYS A 15 16.78 14.63 11.33
CA LYS A 15 16.85 14.15 12.73
C LYS A 15 15.47 14.25 13.38
N ALA A 16 14.94 13.11 13.84
CA ALA A 16 13.64 13.09 14.46
C ALA A 16 13.66 13.72 15.85
N THR A 17 12.58 14.41 16.19
CA THR A 17 12.39 15.13 17.46
C THR A 17 11.19 14.60 18.24
N SER A 18 10.32 13.83 17.57
CA SER A 18 9.08 13.31 18.15
C SER A 18 8.72 11.95 17.57
N GLN A 19 7.92 11.20 18.31
CA GLN A 19 7.31 9.95 17.87
C GLN A 19 5.80 10.13 17.66
N GLY A 20 5.17 9.24 16.89
CA GLY A 20 3.72 9.11 16.87
C GLY A 20 3.19 8.82 18.28
N GLY A 21 2.29 9.68 18.79
CA GLY A 21 1.88 9.66 20.20
C GLY A 21 1.25 8.33 20.66
N ALA A 22 0.50 7.66 19.79
CA ALA A 22 -0.17 6.39 20.10
C ALA A 22 0.74 5.17 19.87
N CYS A 23 1.29 4.99 18.66
CA CYS A 23 2.05 3.77 18.33
C CYS A 23 3.52 3.80 18.79
N ARG A 24 4.12 5.00 18.90
CA ARG A 24 5.57 5.23 19.12
C ARG A 24 6.52 4.50 18.15
N ALA A 25 6.00 3.89 17.09
CA ALA A 25 6.77 3.13 16.11
C ALA A 25 7.43 4.02 15.05
N ILE A 26 6.83 5.16 14.74
CA ILE A 26 7.28 6.07 13.68
C ILE A 26 7.82 7.36 14.28
N TRP A 27 8.95 7.82 13.72
CA TRP A 27 9.66 9.01 14.13
C TRP A 27 9.47 10.15 13.12
N PHE A 28 9.30 11.37 13.63
CA PHE A 28 9.11 12.58 12.84
C PHE A 28 10.04 13.69 13.33
N CYS A 29 10.56 14.49 12.40
CA CYS A 29 11.33 15.71 12.74
C CYS A 29 10.43 16.89 13.15
N GLY A 30 9.10 16.81 12.92
CA GLY A 30 8.16 17.82 13.36
C GLY A 30 6.72 17.59 12.86
N ALA A 31 5.80 18.47 13.31
CA ALA A 31 4.37 18.35 13.08
C ALA A 31 3.95 18.39 11.60
N LYS A 32 4.77 18.99 10.71
CA LYS A 32 4.49 19.01 9.26
C LYS A 32 4.58 17.59 8.67
N CYS A 33 5.71 16.90 8.87
CA CYS A 33 5.89 15.52 8.40
C CYS A 33 4.87 14.56 9.00
N GLN A 34 4.56 14.73 10.30
CA GLN A 34 3.54 13.93 10.96
C GLN A 34 2.16 14.15 10.32
N ARG A 35 1.72 15.41 10.13
CA ARG A 35 0.43 15.71 9.49
C ARG A 35 0.36 15.24 8.04
N THR A 36 1.47 15.31 7.30
CA THR A 36 1.53 14.79 5.91
C THR A 36 1.24 13.30 5.86
N LEU A 37 1.83 12.51 6.77
CA LEU A 37 1.65 11.06 6.82
C LEU A 37 0.44 10.63 7.65
N TRP A 38 -0.16 11.52 8.46
CA TRP A 38 -1.25 11.16 9.36
C TRP A 38 -2.47 10.50 8.70
N PRO A 39 -2.98 10.96 7.54
CA PRO A 39 -4.15 10.35 6.92
C PRO A 39 -4.01 8.85 6.63
N THR A 40 -2.80 8.39 6.29
CA THR A 40 -2.50 6.98 6.07
C THR A 40 -1.98 6.31 7.34
N HIS A 41 -1.12 6.99 8.10
CA HIS A 41 -0.56 6.46 9.33
C HIS A 41 -1.62 6.16 10.39
N LYS A 42 -2.68 6.97 10.53
CA LYS A 42 -3.71 6.78 11.55
C LYS A 42 -4.35 5.38 11.53
N VAL A 43 -4.40 4.77 10.34
CA VAL A 43 -4.92 3.42 10.14
C VAL A 43 -3.95 2.39 10.71
N LEU A 44 -2.66 2.55 10.43
CA LEU A 44 -1.60 1.68 10.94
C LEU A 44 -1.20 2.01 12.39
N CYS A 45 -1.74 3.09 12.95
CA CYS A 45 -1.31 3.59 14.25
C CYS A 45 -1.86 2.70 15.36
N GLY A 46 -0.97 1.99 16.05
CA GLY A 46 -1.34 1.04 17.10
C GLY A 46 -1.63 -0.36 16.55
N ALA A 47 -1.63 -0.52 15.23
CA ALA A 47 -1.61 -1.82 14.58
C ALA A 47 -0.26 -2.52 14.81
N PRO A 48 -0.22 -3.86 14.72
CA PRO A 48 1.02 -4.62 14.77
C PRO A 48 2.02 -4.16 13.71
N THR A 49 3.29 -4.03 14.09
CA THR A 49 4.36 -3.65 13.15
C THR A 49 4.97 -4.85 12.43
N THR A 50 4.44 -6.07 12.64
CA THR A 50 5.01 -7.32 12.13
C THR A 50 4.41 -7.76 10.80
N TYR A 51 3.25 -7.23 10.40
CA TYR A 51 2.63 -7.52 9.11
C TYR A 51 1.88 -6.28 8.61
N PHE A 52 1.77 -6.17 7.29
CA PHE A 52 1.11 -5.04 6.66
C PHE A 52 -0.41 -5.19 6.73
N GLN A 53 -1.13 -4.12 7.06
CA GLN A 53 -2.58 -4.09 7.10
C GLN A 53 -3.14 -2.91 6.31
N GLN A 54 -4.22 -3.14 5.60
CA GLN A 54 -4.92 -2.11 4.85
C GLN A 54 -5.97 -1.40 5.68
N ALA A 55 -6.25 -0.16 5.29
CA ALA A 55 -7.41 0.56 5.80
C ALA A 55 -8.71 -0.17 5.47
N PRO A 56 -9.71 -0.13 6.38
CA PRO A 56 -11.08 -0.47 6.03
C PRO A 56 -11.56 0.37 4.84
N LEU A 57 -12.59 -0.13 4.14
CA LEU A 57 -13.30 0.71 3.18
C LEU A 57 -14.09 1.80 3.92
N SER A 58 -14.15 3.00 3.32
CA SER A 58 -15.10 4.02 3.75
C SER A 58 -16.55 3.62 3.40
N ASP A 59 -17.53 4.26 4.04
CA ASP A 59 -18.94 4.05 3.70
C ASP A 59 -19.24 4.40 2.24
N GLU A 60 -18.55 5.40 1.69
CA GLU A 60 -18.66 5.80 0.29
C GLU A 60 -18.08 4.73 -0.66
N GLU A 61 -16.89 4.20 -0.35
CA GLU A 61 -16.27 3.09 -1.08
C GLU A 61 -17.17 1.86 -1.07
N LEU A 62 -17.74 1.52 0.09
CA LEU A 62 -18.64 0.39 0.24
C LEU A 62 -19.95 0.58 -0.54
N ALA A 63 -20.54 1.77 -0.48
CA ALA A 63 -21.73 2.10 -1.24
C ALA A 63 -21.47 2.02 -2.74
N HIS A 64 -20.30 2.48 -3.21
CA HIS A 64 -19.91 2.35 -4.61
C HIS A 64 -19.72 0.88 -5.00
N LEU A 65 -18.98 0.11 -4.21
CA LEU A 65 -18.76 -1.31 -4.43
C LEU A 65 -20.09 -2.08 -4.51
N ASN A 66 -21.03 -1.78 -3.61
CA ASN A 66 -22.36 -2.39 -3.61
C ASN A 66 -23.16 -2.08 -4.88
N ARG A 67 -23.01 -0.89 -5.46
CA ARG A 67 -23.65 -0.52 -6.73
C ARG A 67 -23.01 -1.20 -7.94
N THR A 68 -21.72 -1.54 -7.87
CA THR A 68 -20.95 -2.01 -9.02
C THR A 68 -20.56 -3.49 -8.98
N LYS A 69 -20.75 -4.21 -7.87
CA LYS A 69 -20.36 -5.62 -7.70
C LYS A 69 -20.91 -6.60 -8.74
N GLY A 70 -22.00 -6.25 -9.43
CA GLY A 70 -22.59 -7.04 -10.52
C GLY A 70 -22.30 -6.53 -11.94
N LEU A 71 -21.60 -5.41 -12.08
CA LEU A 71 -21.34 -4.79 -13.38
C LEU A 71 -20.10 -5.40 -14.02
N SER A 72 -20.27 -6.07 -15.15
CA SER A 72 -19.16 -6.63 -15.92
C SER A 72 -18.48 -5.52 -16.73
N ARG A 73 -17.45 -4.89 -16.17
CA ARG A 73 -16.64 -3.87 -16.89
C ARG A 73 -15.20 -4.30 -17.13
N ALA A 74 -14.95 -5.60 -17.15
CA ALA A 74 -13.69 -6.13 -17.63
C ALA A 74 -13.48 -5.76 -19.12
N PRO A 75 -12.28 -5.30 -19.51
CA PRO A 75 -11.84 -5.37 -20.91
C PRO A 75 -12.02 -6.81 -21.39
N ALA A 76 -12.51 -6.99 -22.62
CA ALA A 76 -12.76 -8.31 -23.20
C ALA A 76 -11.54 -9.24 -23.04
N GLY A 77 -11.62 -10.18 -22.09
CA GLY A 77 -10.55 -11.15 -21.81
C GLY A 77 -10.31 -11.47 -20.34
N ASP A 78 -10.71 -10.61 -19.39
CA ASP A 78 -10.37 -10.82 -17.98
C ASP A 78 -11.58 -10.65 -17.05
N GLN A 79 -12.43 -11.69 -16.99
CA GLN A 79 -13.61 -11.74 -16.12
C GLN A 79 -13.18 -11.56 -14.64
N THR A 80 -13.25 -10.34 -14.14
CA THR A 80 -12.55 -9.99 -12.90
C THR A 80 -13.31 -10.44 -11.66
N TYR A 81 -12.63 -11.32 -10.92
CA TYR A 81 -12.60 -11.53 -9.47
C TYR A 81 -13.88 -11.57 -8.62
N LEU A 82 -14.81 -10.59 -8.57
CA LEU A 82 -15.98 -10.71 -7.68
C LEU A 82 -16.91 -11.87 -8.07
N ARG A 83 -16.97 -12.22 -9.37
CA ARG A 83 -17.56 -13.48 -9.84
C ARG A 83 -16.70 -14.71 -9.54
N GLN A 84 -15.38 -14.59 -9.47
CA GLN A 84 -14.44 -15.71 -9.27
C GLN A 84 -14.22 -16.10 -7.80
N ILE A 85 -14.35 -15.17 -6.84
CA ILE A 85 -14.51 -15.56 -5.43
C ILE A 85 -15.85 -16.24 -5.18
N GLY A 86 -16.76 -16.23 -6.18
CA GLY A 86 -18.01 -16.97 -6.11
C GLY A 86 -18.88 -16.60 -4.92
N VAL A 87 -18.70 -15.41 -4.33
CA VAL A 87 -19.42 -14.99 -3.12
C VAL A 87 -20.90 -14.90 -3.49
N PRO A 88 -21.74 -15.80 -2.98
CA PRO A 88 -23.18 -15.72 -3.21
C PRO A 88 -23.73 -14.43 -2.61
N GLU A 89 -24.83 -13.91 -3.15
CA GLU A 89 -25.47 -12.70 -2.60
C GLU A 89 -25.84 -12.86 -1.12
N SER A 90 -26.10 -14.10 -0.66
CA SER A 90 -26.33 -14.43 0.76
C SER A 90 -25.16 -14.09 1.68
N ASP A 91 -23.94 -14.10 1.15
CA ASP A 91 -22.70 -13.97 1.92
C ASP A 91 -22.20 -12.51 1.91
N TRP A 92 -22.88 -11.63 1.17
CA TRP A 92 -22.49 -10.24 1.00
C TRP A 92 -22.48 -9.45 2.30
N GLU A 93 -23.42 -9.70 3.22
CA GLU A 93 -23.42 -9.05 4.54
C GLU A 93 -22.14 -9.38 5.33
N MET A 94 -21.68 -10.63 5.26
CA MET A 94 -20.43 -11.05 5.91
C MET A 94 -19.21 -10.39 5.25
N VAL A 95 -19.17 -10.31 3.92
CA VAL A 95 -18.09 -9.60 3.21
C VAL A 95 -18.06 -8.11 3.57
N LYS A 96 -19.21 -7.43 3.65
CA LYS A 96 -19.27 -6.03 4.08
C LYS A 96 -18.67 -5.83 5.47
N LEU A 97 -18.97 -6.73 6.41
CA LEU A 97 -18.39 -6.70 7.76
C LEU A 97 -16.86 -6.78 7.67
N VAL A 98 -16.32 -7.76 6.93
CA VAL A 98 -14.86 -7.93 6.76
C VAL A 98 -14.20 -6.68 6.16
N LEU A 99 -14.82 -6.06 5.15
CA LEU A 99 -14.30 -4.87 4.48
C LEU A 99 -14.31 -3.61 5.37
N GLN A 100 -15.17 -3.56 6.38
CA GLN A 100 -15.25 -2.45 7.35
C GLN A 100 -14.50 -2.73 8.66
N MET A 101 -14.10 -3.98 8.92
CA MET A 101 -13.36 -4.33 10.13
C MET A 101 -12.09 -3.49 10.26
N PRO A 102 -11.79 -2.91 11.44
CA PRO A 102 -10.53 -2.22 11.68
C PRO A 102 -9.34 -3.19 11.58
N PRO A 103 -8.11 -2.66 11.47
CA PRO A 103 -6.90 -3.49 11.57
C PRO A 103 -6.93 -4.32 12.85
N ILE A 104 -6.81 -5.64 12.68
CA ILE A 104 -6.91 -6.62 13.77
C ILE A 104 -5.54 -6.69 14.47
N ALA A 105 -5.51 -6.93 15.78
CA ALA A 105 -4.26 -7.30 16.47
C ALA A 105 -3.69 -8.62 15.86
N PRO A 106 -2.39 -8.93 16.07
CA PRO A 106 -1.85 -10.15 15.50
C PRO A 106 -2.58 -11.34 16.15
N PRO A 107 -2.88 -12.38 15.36
CA PRO A 107 -3.34 -13.67 15.87
C PRO A 107 -2.51 -14.08 17.10
N ARG A 108 -3.14 -14.31 18.25
CA ARG A 108 -2.43 -14.83 19.43
C ARG A 108 -2.23 -16.33 19.31
N GLN A 109 -3.10 -17.00 18.56
CA GLN A 109 -3.02 -18.42 18.26
C GLN A 109 -2.96 -18.70 16.75
N PRO A 110 -2.50 -19.89 16.34
CA PRO A 110 -2.51 -20.31 14.94
C PRO A 110 -3.89 -20.23 14.27
N ASP A 111 -4.96 -20.58 14.98
CA ASP A 111 -6.33 -20.60 14.42
C ASP A 111 -6.89 -19.18 14.17
N ASP A 112 -6.36 -18.16 14.85
CA ASP A 112 -6.69 -16.75 14.60
C ASP A 112 -6.06 -16.22 13.28
N GLN A 113 -5.18 -16.99 12.62
CA GLN A 113 -4.38 -16.53 11.46
C GLN A 113 -5.19 -16.40 10.17
N ILE A 114 -6.17 -17.29 9.99
CA ILE A 114 -7.09 -17.41 8.84
C ILE A 114 -7.85 -16.10 8.58
N VAL A 115 -8.29 -15.42 9.63
CA VAL A 115 -9.15 -14.22 9.52
C VAL A 115 -8.36 -13.00 9.01
N SER A 116 -7.06 -12.92 9.30
CA SER A 116 -6.24 -11.75 8.98
C SER A 116 -5.80 -11.67 7.52
N SER A 117 -5.35 -12.78 6.93
CA SER A 117 -4.97 -12.87 5.51
C SER A 117 -6.19 -12.70 4.61
N GLY A 118 -7.31 -13.35 4.96
CA GLY A 118 -8.58 -13.21 4.25
C GLY A 118 -9.04 -11.75 4.16
N ARG A 119 -9.04 -11.02 5.29
CA ARG A 119 -9.42 -9.59 5.31
C ARG A 119 -8.60 -8.75 4.33
N GLU A 120 -7.27 -8.89 4.34
CA GLU A 120 -6.39 -8.11 3.47
C GLU A 120 -6.62 -8.42 1.99
N SER A 121 -6.83 -9.69 1.66
CA SER A 121 -7.19 -10.12 0.32
C SER A 121 -8.52 -9.48 -0.12
N TYR A 122 -9.58 -9.57 0.69
CA TYR A 122 -10.87 -8.94 0.39
C TYR A 122 -10.74 -7.43 0.17
N LEU A 123 -9.97 -6.73 1.01
CA LEU A 123 -9.73 -5.29 0.86
C LEU A 123 -8.97 -4.93 -0.41
N MET A 124 -7.91 -5.68 -0.72
CA MET A 124 -7.13 -5.50 -1.95
C MET A 124 -8.05 -5.64 -3.16
N LEU A 125 -8.88 -6.67 -3.17
CA LEU A 125 -9.68 -7.04 -4.33
C LEU A 125 -10.88 -6.13 -4.52
N ALA A 126 -11.52 -5.72 -3.43
CA ALA A 126 -12.52 -4.67 -3.45
C ALA A 126 -11.96 -3.35 -4.02
N ARG A 127 -10.73 -2.98 -3.66
CA ARG A 127 -10.10 -1.76 -4.17
C ARG A 127 -9.69 -1.85 -5.63
N LEU A 128 -9.22 -3.00 -6.09
CA LEU A 128 -9.00 -3.23 -7.53
C LEU A 128 -10.30 -3.07 -8.31
N HIS A 129 -11.41 -3.64 -7.81
CA HIS A 129 -12.73 -3.45 -8.41
C HIS A 129 -13.11 -1.97 -8.45
N LEU A 130 -13.00 -1.26 -7.33
CA LEU A 130 -13.23 0.18 -7.28
C LEU A 130 -12.38 0.94 -8.31
N GLN A 131 -11.10 0.59 -8.49
CA GLN A 131 -10.22 1.17 -9.51
C GLN A 131 -10.69 0.95 -10.95
N THR A 132 -11.29 -0.20 -11.26
CA THR A 132 -11.80 -0.46 -12.62
C THR A 132 -13.07 0.35 -12.94
N HIS A 133 -13.86 0.68 -11.92
CA HIS A 133 -15.13 1.39 -12.08
C HIS A 133 -15.01 2.90 -11.92
N LEU A 134 -14.12 3.33 -11.03
CA LEU A 134 -13.69 4.70 -10.89
C LEU A 134 -12.59 4.90 -11.93
N ASP A 135 -12.96 5.35 -13.14
CA ASP A 135 -11.97 5.83 -14.10
C ASP A 135 -11.30 7.08 -13.51
N PHE A 136 -10.32 6.84 -12.63
CA PHE A 136 -9.61 7.82 -11.83
C PHE A 136 -8.86 8.83 -12.70
N ALA A 137 -8.57 8.45 -13.96
CA ALA A 137 -7.91 9.29 -14.94
C ALA A 137 -8.90 10.23 -15.67
N THR A 138 -10.15 9.81 -15.86
CA THR A 138 -11.12 10.54 -16.69
C THR A 138 -12.03 11.49 -15.91
N TYR A 139 -12.38 11.17 -14.66
CA TYR A 139 -13.38 11.97 -13.90
C TYR A 139 -12.80 12.85 -12.80
N GLY A 140 -11.48 12.83 -12.61
CA GLY A 140 -10.88 13.35 -11.38
C GLY A 140 -11.33 12.52 -10.18
N ILE A 141 -10.51 12.47 -9.13
CA ILE A 141 -10.92 11.79 -7.90
C ILE A 141 -11.97 12.68 -7.24
N PRO A 142 -13.20 12.21 -6.96
CA PRO A 142 -14.08 12.92 -6.04
C PRO A 142 -13.28 13.19 -4.77
N THR A 143 -13.23 14.45 -4.32
CA THR A 143 -12.38 14.87 -3.20
C THR A 143 -12.70 14.07 -1.93
N GLU A 144 -13.90 13.48 -1.87
CA GLU A 144 -14.44 12.61 -0.82
C GLU A 144 -13.78 11.21 -0.79
N LEU A 145 -13.50 10.59 -1.95
CA LEU A 145 -12.71 9.34 -2.08
C LEU A 145 -11.18 9.55 -1.95
N SER A 146 -10.73 10.80 -1.88
CA SER A 146 -9.28 11.11 -1.87
C SER A 146 -8.54 10.59 -0.64
N ALA A 147 -9.25 10.41 0.48
CA ALA A 147 -8.66 9.96 1.74
C ALA A 147 -8.17 8.49 1.68
N THR A 148 -8.74 7.69 0.78
CA THR A 148 -8.38 6.27 0.61
C THR A 148 -7.69 5.96 -0.69
N ALA A 149 -7.54 6.93 -1.58
CA ALA A 149 -6.97 6.71 -2.90
C ALA A 149 -5.50 6.22 -2.86
N VAL A 150 -4.75 6.54 -1.80
CA VAL A 150 -3.44 5.91 -1.53
C VAL A 150 -3.56 4.40 -1.36
N TRP A 151 -4.60 3.94 -0.67
CA TRP A 151 -4.85 2.51 -0.46
C TRP A 151 -5.34 1.83 -1.74
N SER A 152 -6.10 2.51 -2.59
CA SER A 152 -6.41 2.02 -3.93
C SER A 152 -5.13 1.76 -4.71
N ASP A 153 -4.22 2.73 -4.77
CA ASP A 153 -2.92 2.51 -5.41
C ASP A 153 -2.18 1.32 -4.81
N MET A 154 -2.13 1.22 -3.48
CA MET A 154 -1.52 0.09 -2.77
C MET A 154 -2.12 -1.26 -3.15
N ALA A 155 -3.42 -1.35 -3.41
CA ALA A 155 -4.06 -2.60 -3.82
C ALA A 155 -3.47 -3.14 -5.13
N SER A 156 -3.15 -2.28 -6.10
CA SER A 156 -2.45 -2.69 -7.33
C SER A 156 -1.06 -3.27 -7.03
N TYR A 157 -0.34 -2.71 -6.04
CA TYR A 157 0.96 -3.23 -5.62
C TYR A 157 0.85 -4.57 -4.91
N LEU A 158 -0.11 -4.71 -4.00
CA LEU A 158 -0.35 -5.95 -3.27
C LEU A 158 -0.70 -7.08 -4.24
N ALA A 159 -1.56 -6.82 -5.23
CA ALA A 159 -1.98 -7.84 -6.18
C ALA A 159 -0.85 -8.33 -7.08
N LEU A 160 -0.04 -7.40 -7.62
CA LEU A 160 1.12 -7.74 -8.45
C LEU A 160 2.21 -8.45 -7.64
N ALA A 161 2.48 -7.98 -6.42
CA ALA A 161 3.45 -8.61 -5.54
C ALA A 161 3.01 -10.01 -5.10
N GLY A 162 1.72 -10.18 -4.78
CA GLY A 162 1.14 -11.48 -4.42
C GLY A 162 1.24 -12.46 -5.58
N ALA A 163 0.78 -12.06 -6.78
CA ALA A 163 0.85 -12.90 -7.97
C ALA A 163 2.28 -13.39 -8.23
N GLU A 164 3.27 -12.50 -8.20
CA GLU A 164 4.67 -12.87 -8.41
C GLU A 164 5.23 -13.74 -7.27
N TYR A 165 4.89 -13.42 -6.02
CA TYR A 165 5.32 -14.20 -4.85
C TYR A 165 4.87 -15.66 -4.96
N HIS A 166 3.60 -15.91 -5.32
CA HIS A 166 3.07 -17.26 -5.45
C HIS A 166 3.56 -17.99 -6.71
N LEU A 167 3.72 -17.28 -7.83
CA LEU A 167 4.32 -17.86 -9.05
C LEU A 167 5.79 -18.22 -8.85
N GLY A 168 6.51 -17.50 -7.99
CA GLY A 168 7.90 -17.80 -7.64
C GLY A 168 8.06 -18.96 -6.66
N GLY A 169 7.03 -19.27 -5.87
CA GLY A 169 7.04 -20.33 -4.87
C GLY A 169 6.56 -21.71 -5.37
N HIS A 170 5.77 -21.74 -6.45
CA HIS A 170 5.25 -22.98 -7.02
C HIS A 170 5.66 -23.12 -8.48
N GLU A 171 6.10 -24.32 -8.88
CA GLU A 171 6.24 -24.67 -10.30
C GLU A 171 4.94 -24.33 -11.03
N ARG A 172 5.06 -23.55 -12.11
CA ARG A 172 3.97 -22.85 -12.79
C ARG A 172 2.74 -23.74 -13.07
N SER A 173 1.71 -23.62 -12.25
CA SER A 173 0.35 -24.03 -12.64
C SER A 173 -0.35 -22.80 -13.24
N THR A 174 -0.56 -22.83 -14.56
CA THR A 174 -0.71 -21.64 -15.43
C THR A 174 -2.14 -21.19 -15.71
N THR A 175 -3.09 -21.19 -14.76
CA THR A 175 -4.46 -20.78 -15.17
C THR A 175 -5.36 -20.09 -14.15
N THR A 176 -4.94 -19.86 -12.92
CA THR A 176 -5.79 -19.17 -11.95
C THR A 176 -4.94 -18.21 -11.11
N ILE A 177 -5.39 -16.96 -10.95
CA ILE A 177 -4.84 -16.10 -9.89
C ILE A 177 -5.04 -16.88 -8.59
N PRO A 178 -3.96 -17.27 -7.88
CA PRO A 178 -4.11 -18.00 -6.63
C PRO A 178 -4.95 -17.11 -5.71
N VAL A 179 -6.11 -17.61 -5.30
CA VAL A 179 -6.77 -17.05 -4.13
C VAL A 179 -5.76 -17.22 -3.02
N LEU A 180 -5.36 -16.08 -2.44
CA LEU A 180 -4.43 -16.05 -1.33
C LEU A 180 -4.96 -16.98 -0.22
N ALA A 181 -4.35 -18.14 -0.04
CA ALA A 181 -4.79 -19.18 0.89
C ALA A 181 -4.39 -18.83 2.33
N ASP A 182 -4.90 -19.59 3.31
CA ASP A 182 -4.69 -19.34 4.74
C ASP A 182 -3.22 -19.31 5.21
N GLU A 183 -2.28 -19.77 4.39
CA GLU A 183 -0.83 -19.76 4.67
C GLU A 183 -0.14 -18.39 4.38
N ASP A 184 -0.88 -17.39 3.89
CA ASP A 184 -0.31 -16.16 3.31
C ASP A 184 0.10 -15.07 4.28
N ARG A 185 0.15 -15.39 5.57
CA ARG A 185 0.84 -14.54 6.54
C ARG A 185 2.30 -14.33 6.14
N GLN A 186 2.93 -15.30 5.46
CA GLN A 186 4.30 -15.14 4.97
C GLN A 186 4.42 -13.99 3.97
N PHE A 187 3.47 -13.82 3.04
CA PHE A 187 3.54 -12.75 2.04
C PHE A 187 3.52 -11.36 2.69
N TYR A 188 2.49 -11.06 3.49
CA TYR A 188 2.34 -9.75 4.14
C TYR A 188 3.39 -9.48 5.22
N THR A 189 3.97 -10.54 5.80
CA THR A 189 5.07 -10.43 6.78
C THR A 189 6.41 -10.22 6.08
N ALA A 190 6.74 -11.04 5.07
CA ALA A 190 8.01 -10.99 4.33
C ALA A 190 8.19 -9.67 3.60
N LEU A 191 7.10 -9.09 3.09
CA LEU A 191 7.09 -7.80 2.40
C LEU A 191 6.58 -6.63 3.26
N ASN A 192 6.40 -6.83 4.57
CA ASN A 192 5.84 -5.79 5.45
C ASN A 192 6.60 -4.45 5.37
N ALA A 193 7.93 -4.51 5.51
CA ALA A 193 8.78 -3.31 5.44
C ALA A 193 8.72 -2.66 4.05
N TYR A 194 8.65 -3.47 2.99
CA TYR A 194 8.48 -3.00 1.62
C TYR A 194 7.15 -2.26 1.45
N PHE A 195 6.03 -2.86 1.86
CA PHE A 195 4.71 -2.23 1.76
C PHE A 195 4.58 -0.96 2.60
N CYS A 196 5.18 -0.92 3.80
CA CYS A 196 5.22 0.29 4.62
C CYS A 196 6.00 1.42 3.93
N ALA A 197 7.17 1.14 3.36
CA ALA A 197 7.95 2.13 2.61
C ALA A 197 7.21 2.59 1.35
N LEU A 198 6.52 1.67 0.70
CA LEU A 198 5.75 1.92 -0.52
C LEU A 198 4.53 2.80 -0.25
N LEU A 199 3.86 2.60 0.88
CA LEU A 199 2.75 3.43 1.34
C LEU A 199 3.20 4.89 1.52
N VAL A 200 4.34 5.11 2.19
CA VAL A 200 4.93 6.44 2.35
C VAL A 200 5.26 7.05 0.99
N THR A 201 5.88 6.29 0.09
CA THR A 201 6.22 6.73 -1.26
C THR A 201 4.98 7.12 -2.07
N THR A 202 3.89 6.37 -1.92
CA THR A 202 2.61 6.65 -2.60
C THR A 202 1.98 7.95 -2.10
N VAL A 203 2.05 8.23 -0.78
CA VAL A 203 1.62 9.53 -0.23
C VAL A 203 2.42 10.68 -0.84
N VAL A 204 3.75 10.54 -0.89
CA VAL A 204 4.64 11.57 -1.45
C VAL A 204 4.35 11.79 -2.94
N TYR A 205 4.21 10.71 -3.71
CA TYR A 205 3.91 10.76 -5.13
C TYR A 205 2.59 11.48 -5.41
N ARG A 206 1.53 11.17 -4.66
CA ARG A 206 0.23 11.86 -4.81
C ARG A 206 0.30 13.34 -4.44
N ARG A 207 1.09 13.71 -3.42
CA ARG A 207 1.33 15.13 -3.10
C ARG A 207 2.06 15.84 -4.24
N ALA A 208 3.05 15.19 -4.83
CA ALA A 208 3.77 15.71 -5.98
C ALA A 208 2.83 15.93 -7.18
N LEU A 209 1.94 14.96 -7.47
CA LEU A 209 0.92 15.08 -8.52
C LEU A 209 -0.10 16.18 -8.24
N ALA A 210 -0.56 16.35 -7.00
CA ALA A 210 -1.49 17.41 -6.64
C ALA A 210 -0.89 18.81 -6.85
N GLY A 211 0.43 18.95 -6.68
CA GLY A 211 1.17 20.18 -7.02
C GLY A 211 1.50 20.31 -8.51
N ALA A 212 1.48 19.21 -9.28
CA ALA A 212 1.94 19.15 -10.66
C ALA A 212 1.13 20.04 -11.62
N GLY A 213 -0.12 20.37 -11.30
CA GLY A 213 -0.93 21.31 -12.09
C GLY A 213 -0.35 22.73 -12.19
N ARG A 214 0.75 23.02 -11.47
CA ARG A 214 1.44 24.32 -11.44
C ARG A 214 2.88 24.29 -11.96
N ILE A 215 3.38 23.13 -12.41
CA ILE A 215 4.78 22.93 -12.80
C ILE A 215 4.87 22.10 -14.09
N HIS A 216 5.95 22.25 -14.86
CA HIS A 216 6.08 21.59 -16.16
C HIS A 216 6.62 20.16 -16.06
N SER A 217 7.30 19.84 -14.95
CA SER A 217 7.86 18.53 -14.72
C SER A 217 7.81 18.12 -13.24
N MET A 218 7.76 16.82 -12.98
CA MET A 218 7.85 16.28 -11.62
C MET A 218 9.14 16.73 -10.90
N LYS A 219 10.23 16.99 -11.65
CA LYS A 219 11.53 17.42 -11.11
C LYS A 219 11.49 18.82 -10.48
N GLU A 220 10.56 19.66 -10.93
CA GLU A 220 10.33 21.00 -10.37
C GLU A 220 9.48 20.95 -9.09
N SER A 221 8.92 19.79 -8.75
CA SER A 221 8.12 19.65 -7.54
C SER A 221 9.02 19.72 -6.31
N GLU A 222 8.59 20.50 -5.31
CA GLU A 222 9.15 20.46 -3.95
C GLU A 222 9.10 19.05 -3.32
N TRP A 223 8.23 18.17 -3.84
CA TRP A 223 8.09 16.77 -3.43
C TRP A 223 9.04 15.82 -4.14
N TYR A 224 9.82 16.28 -5.13
CA TYR A 224 10.74 15.43 -5.89
C TYR A 224 11.87 14.85 -5.01
N PRO A 225 12.60 15.63 -4.18
CA PRO A 225 13.60 15.05 -3.29
C PRO A 225 13.01 14.06 -2.26
N PRO A 226 11.88 14.36 -1.58
CA PRO A 226 11.20 13.35 -0.75
C PRO A 226 10.81 12.10 -1.52
N LEU A 227 10.41 12.23 -2.79
CA LEU A 227 10.01 11.10 -3.61
C LEU A 227 11.22 10.20 -3.91
N GLN A 228 12.33 10.78 -4.39
CA GLN A 228 13.57 10.03 -4.66
C GLN A 228 14.08 9.30 -3.41
N LEU A 229 14.03 9.98 -2.25
CA LEU A 229 14.34 9.39 -0.96
C LEU A 229 13.48 8.15 -0.67
N ASN A 230 12.16 8.30 -0.72
CA ASN A 230 11.28 7.21 -0.32
C ASN A 230 11.31 6.05 -1.34
N CYS A 231 11.55 6.31 -2.63
CA CYS A 231 11.87 5.25 -3.60
C CYS A 231 13.14 4.47 -3.22
N ALA A 232 14.21 5.14 -2.77
CA ALA A 232 15.41 4.44 -2.30
C ALA A 232 15.14 3.62 -1.03
N ARG A 233 14.23 4.05 -0.15
CA ARG A 233 13.79 3.27 1.01
C ARG A 233 12.99 2.03 0.61
N VAL A 234 12.13 2.15 -0.41
CA VAL A 234 11.41 1.01 -0.98
C VAL A 234 12.38 -0.04 -1.52
N GLU A 235 13.38 0.36 -2.31
CA GLU A 235 14.37 -0.59 -2.84
C GLU A 235 15.20 -1.24 -1.72
N ARG A 236 15.64 -0.46 -0.71
CA ARG A 236 16.32 -1.03 0.47
C ARG A 236 15.46 -2.06 1.20
N ALA A 237 14.18 -1.74 1.42
CA ALA A 237 13.24 -2.65 2.08
C ALA A 237 12.98 -3.91 1.26
N LEU A 238 12.91 -3.80 -0.08
CA LEU A 238 12.76 -4.95 -0.98
C LEU A 238 13.99 -5.86 -0.97
N ILE A 239 15.20 -5.29 -0.95
CA ILE A 239 16.45 -6.05 -0.86
C ILE A 239 16.49 -6.85 0.46
N ALA A 240 16.08 -6.23 1.56
CA ALA A 240 16.05 -6.84 2.89
C ALA A 240 14.90 -7.84 3.10
N ALA A 241 13.88 -7.84 2.24
CA ALA A 241 12.75 -8.75 2.35
C ALA A 241 13.18 -10.21 2.16
N ASP A 242 12.58 -11.13 2.92
CA ASP A 242 12.85 -12.56 2.83
C ASP A 242 11.95 -13.23 1.78
N VAL A 243 12.24 -12.94 0.51
CA VAL A 243 11.48 -13.46 -0.65
C VAL A 243 12.44 -13.91 -1.77
N PRO A 244 12.01 -14.79 -2.69
CA PRO A 244 12.85 -15.25 -3.80
C PRO A 244 13.42 -14.11 -4.66
N ALA A 245 14.60 -14.32 -5.24
CA ALA A 245 15.28 -13.30 -6.05
C ALA A 245 14.49 -12.89 -7.30
N THR A 246 13.70 -13.81 -7.88
CA THR A 246 12.79 -13.53 -9.01
C THR A 246 11.74 -12.49 -8.63
N VAL A 247 11.11 -12.66 -7.46
CA VAL A 247 10.12 -11.70 -6.90
C VAL A 247 10.77 -10.33 -6.71
N LYS A 248 11.97 -10.28 -6.13
CA LYS A 248 12.72 -9.01 -5.97
C LYS A 248 13.01 -8.33 -7.31
N ALA A 249 13.44 -9.09 -8.31
CA ALA A 249 13.77 -8.57 -9.63
C ALA A 249 12.54 -7.98 -10.33
N PHE A 250 11.41 -8.71 -10.29
CA PHE A 250 10.14 -8.25 -10.84
C PHE A 250 9.67 -6.95 -10.16
N LEU A 251 9.61 -6.93 -8.83
CA LEU A 251 9.15 -5.76 -8.07
C LEU A 251 10.06 -4.54 -8.28
N SER A 252 11.39 -4.73 -8.35
CA SER A 252 12.33 -3.63 -8.63
C SER A 252 12.15 -3.09 -10.06
N ALA A 253 11.97 -3.96 -11.05
CA ALA A 253 11.69 -3.53 -12.44
C ALA A 253 10.38 -2.74 -12.52
N TRP A 254 9.37 -3.16 -11.79
CA TRP A 254 8.08 -2.48 -11.76
C TRP A 254 8.14 -1.11 -11.05
N ASN A 255 8.82 -1.00 -9.91
CA ASN A 255 9.06 0.27 -9.22
C ASN A 255 9.74 1.29 -10.16
N LYS A 256 10.77 0.86 -10.89
CA LYS A 256 11.49 1.69 -11.88
C LYS A 256 10.58 2.20 -12.97
N LYS A 257 9.77 1.31 -13.56
CA LYS A 257 8.81 1.67 -14.62
C LYS A 257 7.78 2.69 -14.13
N ARG A 258 7.26 2.51 -12.91
CA ARG A 258 6.16 3.33 -12.39
C ARG A 258 6.58 4.76 -12.08
N TRP A 259 7.71 4.95 -11.40
CA TRP A 259 8.10 6.30 -10.99
C TRP A 259 9.02 6.99 -11.99
N ASN A 260 9.78 6.23 -12.79
CA ASN A 260 10.73 6.74 -13.78
C ASN A 260 11.57 7.93 -13.25
N LEU A 261 12.14 7.77 -12.05
CA LEU A 261 12.91 8.82 -11.38
C LEU A 261 14.39 8.57 -11.55
N GLN A 262 15.16 9.67 -11.57
CA GLN A 262 16.60 9.56 -11.41
C GLN A 262 16.92 9.16 -9.97
N PRO A 263 17.92 8.28 -9.75
CA PRO A 263 18.38 7.94 -8.42
C PRO A 263 18.78 9.19 -7.64
N ARG A 264 18.54 9.19 -6.32
CA ARG A 264 19.06 10.25 -5.44
C ARG A 264 20.58 10.18 -5.43
N ILE A 265 21.24 11.31 -5.63
CA ILE A 265 22.71 11.39 -5.56
C ILE A 265 23.13 11.13 -4.10
N ALA A 266 24.10 10.25 -3.88
CA ALA A 266 24.65 9.99 -2.55
C ALA A 266 25.17 11.30 -1.92
N GLY A 267 24.84 11.53 -0.64
CA GLY A 267 25.21 12.77 0.04
C GLY A 267 24.34 13.98 -0.28
N SER A 268 23.26 13.81 -1.06
CA SER A 268 22.25 14.87 -1.19
C SER A 268 21.74 15.28 0.20
N PRO A 269 21.52 16.59 0.46
CA PRO A 269 20.97 17.03 1.73
C PRO A 269 19.67 16.29 2.03
N PRO A 270 19.25 16.19 3.32
CA PRO A 270 17.94 15.68 3.68
C PRO A 270 16.90 16.29 2.75
N ALA A 271 15.89 15.51 2.36
CA ALA A 271 14.80 16.03 1.55
C ALA A 271 14.07 17.08 2.38
N LEU A 272 14.55 18.34 2.34
CA LEU A 272 14.09 19.39 3.23
C LEU A 272 12.59 19.56 3.04
N HIS A 273 11.95 20.01 4.12
CA HIS A 273 10.52 20.28 4.14
C HIS A 273 10.14 21.10 2.89
N PRO A 274 9.24 20.62 2.00
CA PRO A 274 8.32 21.55 1.35
C PRO A 274 7.60 22.32 2.45
#